data_AF-A0A937TU40-F1
#
_entry.id   AF-A0A937TU40-F1
#
_cell.length_a   1.000
_cell.length_b   1.000
_cell.length_c   1.000
_cell.angle_alpha   90.00
_cell.angle_beta   90.00
_cell.angle_gamma   90.00
#
_symmetry.space_group_name_H-M   'P 1'
#
loop_
_entity.id
_entity.type
_entity.pdbx_description
1 polymer ?
#
loop_
_entity_poly.entity_id
_entity_poly.type
_entity_poly.pdbx_seq_one_letter_code
_entity_poly.pdbx_strand_id
1 'polypeptide(L)'
;MLSPREKDAPSPYPKTAKPPKAKRPHRWFMWMFPLSGLLALIWFLIRVIPKPSRATYPCQRMAFPIASGFVIWLAGAIASITAIRKAKRSLAQSRYILCLTLVAVSIGVLWLAQSLTTQEPLAAQEITANAPIGVAKGIHPGRVVWVHDPDATDWDGPGNGHWWQTIHTDQAVVDKMMGRALQALADESKPSVAWAKLFKHFNETRGKGSVGYKPGEKIVIKINFVGCIRIYNGRPVTKPEDYNLRRLDYMNTAPQMINALLRQLVDEVGLEQADITVGDPLCYFPNEYYKICHDKFPDVRYLEYLGKFGRTAAKFSTVPFYWSTPTAAGKKTDYVPASYVEADYLINLANLKSHNDMAGVTLCAKNHYGSLLRSPRASAHYDMHKDLSFPTPGMGHYRPLVDLMGHKHLGGKTLLYLIDGLYAGKHAKERAPRKWNMTPFNGDWTSCLFASQDPVAIDSVGFDFLRSEWDDAPRKSGTNDYLIEAAKADNPPSGTFYDPDNESNVTRLTSLGVYENWNNPTDKQYSRNLETGEGIELVKLTDEKRIAKSKRTNLPY
;
A
#
# COMPACT_ATOMS: atom_id res chain seq x y z
N MET A 1 -58.64 73.14 22.43
CA MET A 1 -59.84 72.57 23.10
C MET A 1 -59.39 71.36 23.90
N LEU A 2 -59.51 71.46 25.22
CA LEU A 2 -59.23 70.43 26.23
C LEU A 2 -60.45 69.52 26.43
N SER A 3 -60.19 68.33 26.98
CA SER A 3 -61.01 67.57 27.98
C SER A 3 -61.31 66.11 27.57
N PRO A 4 -61.38 65.13 28.51
CA PRO A 4 -60.45 64.88 29.61
C PRO A 4 -60.17 63.37 29.91
N ARG A 5 -59.05 63.17 30.61
CA ARG A 5 -58.66 62.19 31.66
C ARG A 5 -59.63 61.04 32.05
N GLU A 6 -59.03 59.86 32.18
CA GLU A 6 -59.30 58.92 33.28
C GLU A 6 -57.99 58.39 33.90
N LYS A 7 -58.03 58.05 35.18
CA LYS A 7 -56.94 58.08 36.17
C LYS A 7 -56.20 56.76 36.39
N ASP A 8 -54.99 56.94 36.91
CA ASP A 8 -53.95 56.06 37.47
C ASP A 8 -54.36 54.79 38.26
N ALA A 9 -53.56 53.72 38.08
CA ALA A 9 -53.05 52.84 39.14
C ALA A 9 -51.78 52.08 38.64
N PRO A 10 -50.86 51.66 39.54
CA PRO A 10 -49.41 51.90 39.39
C PRO A 10 -48.55 50.74 38.87
N SER A 11 -47.40 51.09 38.29
CA SER A 11 -46.24 50.20 38.05
C SER A 11 -45.58 49.80 39.37
N PRO A 12 -45.04 48.56 39.48
CA PRO A 12 -43.59 48.48 39.37
C PRO A 12 -43.07 47.19 38.70
N TYR A 13 -42.06 47.35 37.86
CA TYR A 13 -41.12 46.31 37.42
C TYR A 13 -40.62 45.43 38.59
N PRO A 14 -40.56 44.10 38.44
CA PRO A 14 -39.61 43.30 39.19
C PRO A 14 -38.24 43.42 38.50
N LYS A 15 -37.36 44.24 39.09
CA LYS A 15 -35.91 44.03 38.97
C LYS A 15 -35.58 42.66 39.56
N THR A 16 -34.63 41.95 38.94
CA THR A 16 -33.98 40.68 39.37
C THR A 16 -34.44 39.37 38.71
N ALA A 17 -34.33 39.25 37.38
CA ALA A 17 -34.04 37.96 36.78
C ALA A 17 -32.56 37.61 37.04
N LYS A 18 -32.30 36.63 37.91
CA LYS A 18 -30.94 36.06 38.10
C LYS A 18 -30.49 35.46 36.75
N PRO A 19 -29.25 35.71 36.29
CA PRO A 19 -28.74 35.02 35.10
C PRO A 19 -28.71 33.50 35.39
N PRO A 20 -28.93 32.65 34.37
CA PRO A 20 -28.83 31.21 34.53
C PRO A 20 -27.42 30.89 35.05
N LYS A 21 -27.33 30.18 36.18
CA LYS A 21 -26.07 29.68 36.71
C LYS A 21 -25.44 28.80 35.64
N ALA A 22 -24.37 29.27 35.01
CA ALA A 22 -23.49 28.41 34.22
C ALA A 22 -23.13 27.19 35.08
N LYS A 23 -23.52 25.98 34.64
CA LYS A 23 -23.09 24.75 35.29
C LYS A 23 -21.56 24.78 35.28
N ARG A 24 -20.95 24.93 36.46
CA ARG A 24 -19.49 24.85 36.61
C ARG A 24 -19.08 23.49 36.02
N PRO A 25 -18.11 23.43 35.08
CA PRO A 25 -17.60 22.15 34.63
C PRO A 25 -17.16 21.36 35.86
N HIS A 26 -17.61 20.12 35.96
CA HIS A 26 -17.30 19.30 37.11
C HIS A 26 -15.77 19.21 37.28
N ARG A 27 -15.24 19.70 38.41
CA ARG A 27 -13.79 19.78 38.69
C ARG A 27 -13.08 18.42 38.66
N TRP A 28 -13.81 17.29 38.64
CA TRP A 28 -13.24 15.96 38.52
C TRP A 28 -12.67 15.66 37.12
N PHE A 29 -13.18 16.31 36.06
CA PHE A 29 -12.62 16.17 34.70
C PHE A 29 -11.15 16.60 34.61
N MET A 30 -10.72 17.57 35.43
CA MET A 30 -9.30 17.98 35.50
C MET A 30 -8.36 16.87 36.00
N TRP A 31 -8.90 15.87 36.71
CA TRP A 31 -8.11 14.76 37.25
C TRP A 31 -8.15 13.51 36.36
N MET A 32 -9.03 13.44 35.36
CA MET A 32 -9.13 12.26 34.48
C MET A 32 -7.86 12.00 33.69
N PHE A 33 -7.27 13.04 33.12
CA PHE A 33 -6.02 12.93 32.35
C PHE A 33 -4.83 12.47 33.21
N PRO A 34 -4.50 13.09 34.36
CA PRO A 34 -3.38 12.63 35.17
C PRO A 34 -3.62 11.25 35.81
N LEU A 35 -4.86 10.90 36.17
CA LEU A 35 -5.17 9.59 36.74
C LEU A 35 -5.07 8.47 35.69
N SER A 36 -5.66 8.66 34.51
CA SER A 36 -5.57 7.67 33.42
C SER A 36 -4.13 7.52 32.91
N GLY A 37 -3.40 8.64 32.80
CA GLY A 37 -1.97 8.69 32.50
C GLY A 37 -1.11 7.89 33.47
N LEU A 38 -1.29 8.11 34.77
CA LEU A 38 -0.57 7.41 35.82
C LEU A 38 -0.89 5.91 35.85
N LEU A 39 -2.17 5.55 35.72
CA LEU A 39 -2.60 4.14 35.68
C LEU A 39 -2.04 3.41 34.45
N ALA A 40 -2.02 4.07 33.29
CA ALA A 40 -1.42 3.53 32.08
C ALA A 40 0.09 3.32 32.25
N LEU A 41 0.80 4.27 32.87
CA LEU A 41 2.23 4.16 33.17
C LEU A 41 2.53 3.00 34.13
N ILE A 42 1.80 2.91 35.25
CA ILE A 42 1.97 1.84 36.23
C ILE A 42 1.71 0.48 35.59
N TRP A 43 0.62 0.36 34.83
CA TRP A 43 0.29 -0.88 34.13
C TRP A 43 1.37 -1.27 33.11
N PHE A 44 1.88 -0.29 32.36
CA PHE A 44 2.95 -0.51 31.39
C PHE A 44 4.24 -1.00 32.07
N LEU A 45 4.69 -0.33 33.13
CA LEU A 45 5.91 -0.70 33.84
C LEU A 45 5.82 -2.09 34.48
N ILE A 46 4.70 -2.40 35.16
CA ILE A 46 4.47 -3.71 35.79
C ILE A 46 4.50 -4.84 34.76
N ARG A 47 3.95 -4.62 33.55
CA ARG A 47 3.85 -5.68 32.54
C ARG A 47 5.09 -5.82 31.70
N VAL A 48 5.75 -4.71 31.36
CA VAL A 48 6.83 -4.67 30.36
C VAL A 48 8.22 -4.84 31.00
N ILE A 49 8.49 -4.31 32.20
CA ILE A 49 9.81 -4.46 32.84
C ILE A 49 10.18 -5.94 33.05
N PRO A 50 9.29 -6.81 33.58
CA PRO A 50 9.63 -8.21 33.79
C PRO A 50 9.81 -9.01 32.49
N LYS A 51 9.23 -8.55 31.37
CA LYS A 51 9.33 -9.21 30.05
C LYS A 51 9.11 -8.19 28.93
N PRO A 52 10.18 -7.58 28.38
CA PRO A 52 10.09 -6.47 27.42
C PRO A 52 9.27 -6.76 26.16
N SER A 53 9.19 -8.02 25.72
CA SER A 53 8.39 -8.41 24.54
C SER A 53 6.89 -8.13 24.69
N ARG A 54 6.37 -7.99 25.93
CA ARG A 54 4.97 -7.66 26.20
C ARG A 54 4.56 -6.25 25.75
N ALA A 55 5.51 -5.36 25.48
CA ALA A 55 5.22 -4.05 24.89
C ALA A 55 4.51 -4.14 23.53
N THR A 56 4.59 -5.30 22.87
CA THR A 56 3.91 -5.55 21.59
C THR A 56 2.43 -5.91 21.72
N TYR A 57 1.93 -6.20 22.93
CA TYR A 57 0.54 -6.60 23.14
C TYR A 57 -0.42 -5.43 22.87
N PRO A 58 -1.64 -5.67 22.34
CA PRO A 58 -2.59 -4.61 22.00
C PRO A 58 -2.89 -3.63 23.14
N CYS A 59 -3.11 -4.16 24.35
CA CYS A 59 -3.39 -3.34 25.53
C CYS A 59 -2.19 -2.47 25.96
N GLN A 60 -0.96 -2.96 25.75
CA GLN A 60 0.26 -2.23 26.07
C GLN A 60 0.58 -1.17 25.01
N ARG A 61 0.24 -1.44 23.74
CA ARG A 61 0.30 -0.46 22.65
C ARG A 61 -0.68 0.70 22.83
N MET A 62 -1.85 0.44 23.43
CA MET A 62 -2.80 1.48 23.79
C MET A 62 -2.38 2.27 25.04
N ALA A 63 -1.80 1.58 26.04
CA ALA A 63 -1.33 2.22 27.26
C ALA A 63 -0.08 3.10 27.04
N PHE A 64 0.80 2.73 26.10
CA PHE A 64 2.08 3.39 25.90
C PHE A 64 1.97 4.89 25.53
N PRO A 65 1.19 5.31 24.52
CA PRO A 65 1.01 6.73 24.21
C PRO A 65 0.43 7.54 25.38
N ILE A 66 -0.52 6.96 26.12
CA ILE A 66 -1.15 7.58 27.28
C ILE A 66 -0.13 7.78 28.41
N ALA A 67 0.68 6.75 28.68
CA ALA A 67 1.77 6.79 29.66
C ALA A 67 2.87 7.79 29.28
N SER A 68 3.31 7.80 28.01
CA SER A 68 4.31 8.75 27.50
C SER A 68 3.81 10.18 27.55
N GLY A 69 2.55 10.42 27.17
CA GLY A 69 1.92 11.74 27.26
C GLY A 69 1.87 12.25 28.70
N PHE A 70 1.56 11.38 29.66
CA PHE A 70 1.60 11.71 31.08
C PHE A 70 3.00 12.08 31.58
N VAL A 71 4.04 11.33 31.20
CA VAL A 71 5.44 11.61 31.58
C VAL A 71 5.90 12.96 31.01
N ILE A 72 5.60 13.24 29.74
CA ILE A 72 5.95 14.52 29.08
C ILE A 72 5.22 15.68 29.77
N TRP A 73 3.92 15.52 30.06
CA TRP A 73 3.13 16.52 30.78
C TRP A 73 3.68 16.78 32.19
N LEU A 74 4.02 15.72 32.95
CA LEU A 74 4.56 15.84 34.30
C LEU A 74 5.93 16.53 34.31
N ALA A 75 6.82 16.16 33.39
CA ALA A 75 8.13 16.80 33.23
C ALA A 75 7.99 18.29 32.87
N GLY A 76 7.08 18.62 31.93
CA GLY A 76 6.77 19.99 31.56
C GLY A 76 6.20 20.82 32.72
N ALA A 77 5.30 20.23 33.53
CA ALA A 77 4.73 20.88 34.71
C ALA A 77 5.80 21.15 35.79
N ILE A 78 6.69 20.20 36.07
CA ILE A 78 7.78 20.38 37.04
C ILE A 78 8.76 21.47 36.57
N ALA A 79 9.15 21.44 35.30
CA ALA A 79 10.01 22.46 34.68
C ALA A 79 9.36 23.86 34.70
N SER A 80 8.06 23.96 34.41
CA SER A 80 7.31 25.22 34.50
C SER A 80 7.22 25.75 35.94
N ILE A 81 6.90 24.89 36.93
CA ILE A 81 6.81 25.28 38.35
C ILE A 81 8.16 25.76 38.87
N THR A 82 9.25 25.07 38.54
CA THR A 82 10.60 25.45 38.95
C THR A 82 11.03 26.78 38.32
N ALA A 83 10.73 27.00 37.03
CA ALA A 83 10.96 28.27 36.35
C ALA A 83 10.17 29.42 36.99
N ILE A 84 8.89 29.23 37.32
CA ILE A 84 8.04 30.23 37.98
C ILE A 84 8.53 30.54 39.40
N ARG A 85 8.93 29.52 40.18
CA ARG A 85 9.50 29.73 41.53
C ARG A 85 10.79 30.56 41.46
N LYS A 86 11.63 30.32 40.46
CA LYS A 86 12.87 31.08 40.23
C LYS A 86 12.60 32.49 39.69
N ALA A 87 11.55 32.67 38.87
CA ALA A 87 11.09 33.98 38.41
C ALA A 87 10.61 34.85 39.58
N LYS A 88 9.79 34.29 40.49
CA LYS A 88 9.35 34.99 41.72
C LYS A 88 10.51 35.43 42.60
N ARG A 89 11.54 34.59 42.77
CA ARG A 89 12.77 34.95 43.50
C ARG A 89 13.58 36.04 42.78
N SER A 90 13.66 35.97 41.45
CA SER A 90 14.38 36.97 40.64
C SER A 90 13.67 38.33 40.67
N LEU A 91 12.34 38.33 40.70
CA LEU A 91 11.52 39.53 40.89
C LEU A 91 11.76 40.17 42.26
N ALA A 92 11.80 39.35 43.32
CA ALA A 92 12.12 39.83 44.68
C ALA A 92 13.56 40.39 44.81
N GLN A 93 14.47 40.01 43.90
CA GLN A 93 15.85 40.50 43.83
C GLN A 93 16.02 41.63 42.79
N SER A 94 14.93 42.21 42.27
CA SER A 94 14.94 43.25 41.23
C SER A 94 15.67 42.86 39.93
N ARG A 95 15.82 41.56 39.66
CA ARG A 95 16.45 41.02 38.43
C ARG A 95 15.39 40.82 37.34
N TYR A 96 14.86 41.93 36.82
CA TYR A 96 13.71 41.93 35.91
C TYR A 96 13.95 41.16 34.60
N ILE A 97 15.13 41.28 33.99
CA ILE A 97 15.48 40.55 32.75
C ILE A 97 15.47 39.03 32.98
N LEU A 98 16.01 38.57 34.11
CA LEU A 98 16.02 37.15 34.48
C LEU A 98 14.60 36.64 34.81
N CYS A 99 13.76 37.49 35.39
CA CYS A 99 12.35 37.16 35.62
C CYS A 99 11.60 36.94 34.31
N LEU A 100 11.73 37.86 33.34
CA LEU A 100 11.07 37.77 32.04
C LEU A 100 11.51 36.54 31.23
N THR A 101 12.82 36.24 31.22
CA THR A 101 13.33 35.04 30.54
C THR A 101 12.79 33.75 31.16
N LEU A 102 12.70 33.66 32.48
CA LEU A 102 12.16 32.48 33.16
C LEU A 102 10.64 32.30 32.94
N VAL A 103 9.88 33.39 32.82
CA VAL A 103 8.45 33.34 32.45
C VAL A 103 8.29 32.85 31.00
N ALA A 104 9.09 33.38 30.07
CA ALA A 104 9.07 32.94 28.67
C ALA A 104 9.44 31.45 28.53
N VAL A 105 10.45 30.98 29.26
CA VAL A 105 10.83 29.56 29.32
C VAL A 105 9.68 28.71 29.87
N SER A 106 9.00 29.14 30.93
CA SER A 106 7.85 28.42 31.49
C SER A 106 6.72 28.23 30.48
N ILE A 107 6.37 29.30 29.73
CA ILE A 107 5.34 29.26 28.68
C ILE A 107 5.81 28.37 27.53
N GLY A 108 7.06 28.51 27.09
CA GLY A 108 7.65 27.71 26.01
C GLY A 108 7.68 26.21 26.31
N VAL A 109 7.99 25.82 27.56
CA VAL A 109 7.99 24.42 27.99
C VAL A 109 6.57 23.83 28.00
N LEU A 110 5.57 24.59 28.47
CA LEU A 110 4.17 24.15 28.43
C LEU A 110 3.66 24.03 27.00
N TRP A 111 3.98 24.99 26.14
CA TRP A 111 3.61 24.97 24.72
C TRP A 111 4.28 23.81 23.98
N LEU A 112 5.56 23.55 24.23
CA LEU A 112 6.28 22.40 23.68
C LEU A 112 5.69 21.07 24.17
N ALA A 113 5.40 20.94 25.47
CA ALA A 113 4.76 19.74 26.02
C ALA A 113 3.37 19.51 25.42
N GLN A 114 2.59 20.57 25.19
CA GLN A 114 1.30 20.49 24.52
C GLN A 114 1.46 20.12 23.03
N SER A 115 2.42 20.70 22.31
CA SER A 115 2.70 20.39 20.91
C SER A 115 3.17 18.93 20.72
N LEU A 116 3.96 18.40 21.66
CA LEU A 116 4.41 17.01 21.64
C LEU A 116 3.32 16.00 22.01
N THR A 117 2.27 16.44 22.72
CA THR A 117 1.16 15.57 23.16
C THR A 117 -0.10 15.70 22.29
N THR A 118 -0.22 16.78 21.52
CA THR A 118 -1.24 16.97 20.49
C THR A 118 -0.75 16.36 19.18
N GLN A 119 -0.88 15.03 19.05
CA GLN A 119 -1.11 14.50 17.71
C GLN A 119 -2.53 14.90 17.35
N GLU A 120 -2.70 15.82 16.40
CA GLU A 120 -3.91 15.82 15.57
C GLU A 120 -4.08 14.36 15.12
N PRO A 121 -5.14 13.66 15.53
CA PRO A 121 -5.49 12.45 14.82
C PRO A 121 -5.83 12.96 13.42
N LEU A 122 -4.90 12.80 12.47
CA LEU A 122 -5.22 12.77 11.06
C LEU A 122 -6.28 11.68 10.94
N ALA A 123 -7.54 12.06 11.11
CA ALA A 123 -8.66 11.15 11.16
C ALA A 123 -8.57 10.34 9.87
N ALA A 124 -8.50 9.02 10.01
CA ALA A 124 -8.55 8.13 8.87
C ALA A 124 -9.78 8.55 8.05
N GLN A 125 -9.56 8.89 6.78
CA GLN A 125 -10.64 9.35 5.93
C GLN A 125 -11.74 8.27 5.92
N GLU A 126 -12.98 8.71 6.15
CA GLU A 126 -14.13 7.82 6.12
C GLU A 126 -14.32 7.39 4.66
N ILE A 127 -14.17 6.10 4.40
CA ILE A 127 -14.29 5.51 3.07
C ILE A 127 -15.73 5.05 2.92
N THR A 128 -16.41 5.56 1.90
CA THR A 128 -17.76 5.09 1.54
C THR A 128 -17.65 3.72 0.89
N ALA A 129 -18.16 2.70 1.57
CA ALA A 129 -18.28 1.37 1.00
C ALA A 129 -19.28 1.36 -0.17
N ASN A 130 -19.04 0.49 -1.13
CA ASN A 130 -19.93 0.23 -2.26
C ASN A 130 -20.35 1.45 -3.10
N ALA A 131 -19.44 2.43 -3.22
CA ALA A 131 -19.61 3.61 -4.05
C ALA A 131 -18.61 3.59 -5.23
N PRO A 132 -18.86 2.78 -6.28
CA PRO A 132 -17.92 2.64 -7.38
C PRO A 132 -17.76 3.92 -8.18
N ILE A 133 -16.53 4.20 -8.60
CA ILE A 133 -16.18 5.30 -9.52
C ILE A 133 -15.24 4.80 -10.60
N GLY A 134 -15.29 5.43 -11.78
CA GLY A 134 -14.53 5.01 -12.95
C GLY A 134 -15.25 3.94 -13.78
N VAL A 135 -14.53 3.34 -14.72
CA VAL A 135 -15.07 2.39 -15.69
C VAL A 135 -14.33 1.06 -15.56
N ALA A 136 -15.06 0.04 -15.12
CA ALA A 136 -14.55 -1.30 -14.91
C ALA A 136 -13.99 -1.92 -16.20
N LYS A 137 -12.87 -2.65 -16.11
CA LYS A 137 -12.15 -3.24 -17.25
C LYS A 137 -12.02 -4.75 -17.16
N GLY A 138 -11.67 -5.39 -18.27
CA GLY A 138 -11.43 -6.83 -18.37
C GLY A 138 -12.59 -7.63 -18.94
N ILE A 139 -12.32 -8.91 -19.24
CA ILE A 139 -13.30 -9.83 -19.83
C ILE A 139 -14.56 -9.97 -18.98
N HIS A 140 -14.40 -9.88 -17.66
CA HIS A 140 -15.47 -9.60 -16.70
C HIS A 140 -15.15 -8.27 -16.02
N PRO A 141 -15.82 -7.16 -16.39
CA PRO A 141 -15.45 -5.82 -15.96
C PRO A 141 -15.29 -5.68 -14.44
N GLY A 142 -14.12 -5.28 -13.95
CA GLY A 142 -13.87 -5.05 -12.52
C GLY A 142 -13.75 -6.33 -11.69
N ARG A 143 -13.65 -7.50 -12.33
CA ARG A 143 -13.42 -8.78 -11.63
C ARG A 143 -12.01 -8.82 -11.06
N VAL A 144 -11.92 -9.15 -9.78
CA VAL A 144 -10.68 -9.52 -9.10
C VAL A 144 -10.86 -10.92 -8.53
N VAL A 145 -9.97 -11.83 -8.89
CA VAL A 145 -9.93 -13.16 -8.29
C VAL A 145 -8.94 -13.14 -7.13
N TRP A 146 -9.33 -13.69 -5.98
CA TRP A 146 -8.47 -13.91 -4.84
C TRP A 146 -8.46 -15.40 -4.49
N VAL A 147 -7.30 -16.02 -4.65
CA VAL A 147 -7.05 -17.43 -4.32
C VAL A 147 -6.28 -17.51 -3.03
N HIS A 148 -6.75 -18.29 -2.07
CA HIS A 148 -6.06 -18.57 -0.81
C HIS A 148 -5.99 -20.08 -0.57
N ASP A 149 -4.77 -20.60 -0.48
CA ASP A 149 -4.49 -22.00 -0.21
C ASP A 149 -3.41 -22.09 0.88
N PRO A 150 -3.76 -22.36 2.15
CA PRO A 150 -2.81 -22.33 3.26
C PRO A 150 -1.73 -23.42 3.17
N ASP A 151 -1.93 -24.44 2.33
CA ASP A 151 -0.92 -25.48 2.12
C ASP A 151 0.21 -25.02 1.18
N ALA A 152 0.13 -23.79 0.62
CA ALA A 152 1.16 -23.24 -0.26
C ALA A 152 2.46 -22.86 0.47
N THR A 153 2.39 -22.59 1.77
CA THR A 153 3.50 -22.03 2.55
C THR A 153 3.52 -22.58 3.97
N ASP A 154 4.68 -23.00 4.46
CA ASP A 154 4.82 -23.62 5.79
C ASP A 154 6.06 -23.12 6.56
N TRP A 155 6.67 -22.00 6.14
CA TRP A 155 7.86 -21.48 6.80
C TRP A 155 7.61 -21.11 8.28
N ASP A 156 8.41 -21.65 9.20
CA ASP A 156 8.29 -21.31 10.63
C ASP A 156 8.80 -19.89 10.97
N GLY A 157 9.45 -19.23 10.01
CA GLY A 157 10.00 -17.90 10.16
C GLY A 157 11.52 -17.87 10.33
N PRO A 158 12.10 -16.68 10.62
CA PRO A 158 13.54 -16.50 10.72
C PRO A 158 14.19 -17.49 11.70
N GLY A 159 15.21 -18.21 11.24
CA GLY A 159 15.88 -19.29 11.98
C GLY A 159 15.58 -20.69 11.46
N ASN A 160 14.55 -20.84 10.62
CA ASN A 160 14.19 -22.08 9.94
C ASN A 160 14.40 -21.92 8.42
N GLY A 161 15.65 -21.74 7.96
CA GLY A 161 15.92 -21.45 6.55
C GLY A 161 15.31 -20.13 6.08
N HIS A 162 14.88 -20.08 4.81
CA HIS A 162 14.32 -18.88 4.18
C HIS A 162 13.06 -19.20 3.39
N TRP A 163 12.03 -18.36 3.49
CA TRP A 163 10.71 -18.59 2.89
C TRP A 163 10.72 -18.95 1.40
N TRP A 164 11.66 -18.40 0.62
CA TRP A 164 11.77 -18.61 -0.82
C TRP A 164 12.41 -19.95 -1.20
N GLN A 165 12.94 -20.70 -0.23
CA GLN A 165 13.47 -22.04 -0.47
C GLN A 165 12.34 -23.01 -0.81
N THR A 166 12.62 -23.98 -1.67
CA THR A 166 11.64 -24.96 -2.16
C THR A 166 11.05 -25.86 -1.08
N ILE A 167 11.71 -25.95 0.08
CA ILE A 167 11.19 -26.68 1.25
C ILE A 167 10.14 -25.92 2.04
N HIS A 168 9.95 -24.62 1.76
CA HIS A 168 9.05 -23.73 2.51
C HIS A 168 7.87 -23.18 1.69
N THR A 169 7.87 -23.46 0.39
CA THR A 169 6.83 -23.03 -0.54
C THR A 169 6.55 -24.16 -1.51
N ASP A 170 5.37 -24.78 -1.40
CA ASP A 170 4.99 -25.93 -2.22
C ASP A 170 4.67 -25.47 -3.65
N GLN A 171 5.53 -25.85 -4.60
CA GLN A 171 5.37 -25.46 -6.00
C GLN A 171 4.08 -26.02 -6.61
N ALA A 172 3.65 -27.23 -6.27
CA ALA A 172 2.47 -27.84 -6.89
C ALA A 172 1.19 -27.13 -6.44
N VAL A 173 1.13 -26.71 -5.17
CA VAL A 173 0.03 -25.88 -4.66
C VAL A 173 0.03 -24.52 -5.34
N VAL A 174 1.18 -23.85 -5.47
CA VAL A 174 1.29 -22.55 -6.15
C VAL A 174 0.90 -22.64 -7.63
N ASP A 175 1.29 -23.71 -8.34
CA ASP A 175 0.89 -23.97 -9.73
C ASP A 175 -0.64 -24.08 -9.85
N LYS A 176 -1.28 -24.84 -8.93
CA LYS A 176 -2.74 -24.98 -8.85
C LYS A 176 -3.42 -23.64 -8.54
N MET A 177 -2.85 -22.83 -7.65
CA MET A 177 -3.37 -21.50 -7.35
C MET A 177 -3.38 -20.60 -8.58
N MET A 178 -2.28 -20.57 -9.34
CA MET A 178 -2.17 -19.79 -10.57
C MET A 178 -3.20 -20.24 -11.62
N GLY A 179 -3.31 -21.55 -11.88
CA GLY A 179 -4.29 -22.09 -12.82
C GLY A 179 -5.73 -21.73 -12.43
N ARG A 180 -6.09 -21.89 -11.16
CA ARG A 180 -7.42 -21.52 -10.62
C ARG A 180 -7.71 -20.04 -10.74
N ALA A 181 -6.71 -19.18 -10.50
CA ALA A 181 -6.86 -17.74 -10.63
C ALA A 181 -7.25 -17.36 -12.07
N LEU A 182 -6.56 -17.92 -13.07
CA LEU A 182 -6.79 -17.65 -14.49
C LEU A 182 -8.13 -18.23 -14.98
N GLN A 183 -8.43 -19.46 -14.57
CA GLN A 183 -9.71 -20.12 -14.83
C GLN A 183 -10.89 -19.28 -14.33
N ALA A 184 -10.87 -18.86 -13.06
CA ALA A 184 -11.95 -18.03 -12.51
C ALA A 184 -11.98 -16.61 -13.10
N LEU A 185 -10.81 -16.06 -13.47
CA LEU A 185 -10.74 -14.74 -14.08
C LEU A 185 -11.40 -14.72 -15.47
N ALA A 186 -11.30 -15.83 -16.23
CA ALA A 186 -11.88 -15.96 -17.57
C ALA A 186 -13.25 -16.67 -17.58
N ASP A 187 -13.73 -17.12 -16.41
CA ASP A 187 -14.91 -17.99 -16.24
C ASP A 187 -14.81 -19.27 -17.08
N GLU A 188 -13.71 -19.99 -16.91
CA GLU A 188 -13.36 -21.16 -17.69
C GLU A 188 -12.87 -22.34 -16.86
N SER A 189 -13.07 -23.55 -17.38
CA SER A 189 -12.69 -24.79 -16.69
C SER A 189 -11.31 -25.32 -17.06
N LYS A 190 -10.67 -24.80 -18.12
CA LYS A 190 -9.35 -25.26 -18.60
C LYS A 190 -8.39 -24.07 -18.73
N PRO A 191 -7.14 -24.15 -18.23
CA PRO A 191 -6.20 -23.03 -18.29
C PRO A 191 -5.90 -22.54 -19.71
N SER A 192 -5.66 -23.44 -20.67
CA SER A 192 -5.46 -23.07 -22.08
C SER A 192 -6.64 -22.30 -22.71
N VAL A 193 -7.88 -22.67 -22.38
CA VAL A 193 -9.09 -21.96 -22.85
C VAL A 193 -9.22 -20.59 -22.17
N ALA A 194 -8.92 -20.52 -20.86
CA ALA A 194 -8.90 -19.27 -20.11
C ALA A 194 -7.92 -18.26 -20.74
N TRP A 195 -6.68 -18.69 -21.03
CA TRP A 195 -5.71 -17.85 -21.71
C TRP A 195 -6.17 -17.39 -23.09
N ALA A 196 -6.67 -18.30 -23.92
CA ALA A 196 -7.16 -17.94 -25.25
C ALA A 196 -8.22 -16.83 -25.20
N LYS A 197 -9.15 -16.90 -24.23
CA LYS A 197 -10.16 -15.86 -23.99
C LYS A 197 -9.54 -14.54 -23.51
N LEU A 198 -8.61 -14.59 -22.55
CA LEU A 198 -7.96 -13.39 -22.03
C LEU A 198 -7.19 -12.64 -23.12
N PHE A 199 -6.41 -13.34 -23.94
CA PHE A 199 -5.70 -12.75 -25.08
C PHE A 199 -6.67 -12.17 -26.10
N LYS A 200 -7.70 -12.94 -26.47
CA LYS A 200 -8.70 -12.52 -27.46
C LYS A 200 -9.40 -11.23 -27.03
N HIS A 201 -9.91 -11.17 -25.80
CA HIS A 201 -10.54 -9.98 -25.24
C HIS A 201 -9.56 -8.79 -25.21
N PHE A 202 -8.32 -9.01 -24.79
CA PHE A 202 -7.32 -7.95 -24.72
C PHE A 202 -6.94 -7.40 -26.11
N ASN A 203 -6.85 -8.27 -27.12
CA ASN A 203 -6.58 -7.85 -28.48
C ASN A 203 -7.76 -7.10 -29.12
N GLU A 204 -8.99 -7.51 -28.83
CA GLU A 204 -10.20 -6.78 -29.26
C GLU A 204 -10.23 -5.36 -28.70
N THR A 205 -10.01 -5.20 -27.39
CA THR A 205 -10.00 -3.89 -26.71
C THR A 205 -8.88 -2.97 -27.19
N ARG A 206 -7.80 -3.53 -27.76
CA ARG A 206 -6.69 -2.79 -28.37
C ARG A 206 -6.81 -2.58 -29.87
N GLY A 207 -7.96 -2.93 -30.47
CA GLY A 207 -8.20 -2.76 -31.90
C GLY A 207 -7.41 -3.73 -32.79
N LYS A 208 -6.82 -4.79 -32.23
CA LYS A 208 -6.17 -5.88 -32.99
C LYS A 208 -7.19 -6.91 -33.51
N GLY A 209 -8.47 -6.77 -33.16
CA GLY A 209 -9.56 -7.66 -33.54
C GLY A 209 -9.68 -8.90 -32.65
N SER A 210 -10.60 -9.79 -33.04
CA SER A 210 -11.03 -10.99 -32.30
C SER A 210 -10.05 -12.16 -32.38
N VAL A 211 -8.77 -11.91 -32.07
CA VAL A 211 -7.65 -12.86 -32.25
C VAL A 211 -6.91 -13.14 -30.94
N GLY A 212 -6.57 -14.40 -30.71
CA GLY A 212 -5.71 -14.79 -29.58
C GLY A 212 -4.23 -14.46 -29.80
N TYR A 213 -3.39 -15.00 -28.93
CA TYR A 213 -1.92 -15.00 -29.09
C TYR A 213 -1.49 -15.57 -30.44
N LYS A 214 -0.44 -14.99 -31.03
CA LYS A 214 0.23 -15.52 -32.22
C LYS A 214 1.69 -15.89 -31.91
N PRO A 215 2.19 -17.03 -32.41
CA PRO A 215 3.60 -17.41 -32.24
C PRO A 215 4.56 -16.29 -32.62
N GLY A 216 5.56 -16.04 -31.77
CA GLY A 216 6.54 -14.96 -31.92
C GLY A 216 6.12 -13.62 -31.29
N GLU A 217 4.87 -13.45 -30.85
CA GLU A 217 4.51 -12.29 -30.02
C GLU A 217 5.22 -12.37 -28.66
N LYS A 218 5.75 -11.24 -28.19
CA LYS A 218 6.61 -11.19 -27.00
C LYS A 218 5.84 -10.82 -25.74
N ILE A 219 6.24 -11.40 -24.60
CA ILE A 219 5.70 -11.03 -23.27
C ILE A 219 6.82 -10.52 -22.36
N VAL A 220 6.58 -9.40 -21.69
CA VAL A 220 7.41 -8.94 -20.58
C VAL A 220 6.65 -9.05 -19.25
N ILE A 221 7.29 -9.60 -18.23
CA ILE A 221 6.74 -9.80 -16.88
C ILE A 221 7.52 -8.90 -15.92
N LYS A 222 6.88 -7.84 -15.44
CA LYS A 222 7.46 -6.95 -14.42
C LYS A 222 7.18 -7.51 -13.03
N ILE A 223 8.22 -8.01 -12.37
CA ILE A 223 8.17 -8.53 -11.00
C ILE A 223 8.60 -7.48 -9.97
N ASN A 224 8.26 -7.65 -8.70
CA ASN A 224 8.65 -6.74 -7.62
C ASN A 224 9.86 -7.28 -6.85
N PHE A 225 11.05 -6.81 -7.21
CA PHE A 225 12.32 -7.16 -6.56
C PHE A 225 12.90 -6.00 -5.75
N VAL A 226 12.06 -5.17 -5.13
CA VAL A 226 12.49 -3.96 -4.40
C VAL A 226 13.59 -4.21 -3.35
N GLY A 227 13.66 -5.42 -2.77
CA GLY A 227 14.73 -5.83 -1.84
C GLY A 227 16.11 -6.01 -2.50
N CYS A 228 16.15 -6.08 -3.82
CA CYS A 228 17.31 -6.38 -4.66
C CYS A 228 17.77 -5.17 -5.49
N ILE A 229 17.28 -3.96 -5.20
CA ILE A 229 17.69 -2.76 -5.93
C ILE A 229 19.18 -2.51 -5.73
N ARG A 230 19.92 -2.46 -6.85
CA ARG A 230 21.37 -2.27 -6.80
C ARG A 230 21.82 -0.89 -7.26
N ILE A 231 21.05 -0.17 -8.07
CA ILE A 231 21.46 1.15 -8.60
C ILE A 231 21.98 2.11 -7.51
N TYR A 232 21.54 1.95 -6.26
CA TYR A 232 21.98 2.73 -5.09
C TYR A 232 23.38 2.43 -4.56
N ASN A 233 23.96 1.26 -4.86
CA ASN A 233 25.14 0.79 -4.15
C ASN A 233 26.46 1.21 -4.79
N GLY A 234 26.48 1.56 -6.08
CA GLY A 234 27.69 2.01 -6.80
C GLY A 234 28.87 1.03 -6.81
N ARG A 235 28.70 -0.19 -6.28
CA ARG A 235 29.77 -1.19 -6.17
C ARG A 235 29.92 -1.94 -7.49
N PRO A 236 31.15 -2.09 -8.02
CA PRO A 236 31.39 -2.89 -9.20
C PRO A 236 30.98 -4.35 -8.95
N VAL A 237 30.48 -5.01 -9.99
CA VAL A 237 30.26 -6.46 -10.04
C VAL A 237 31.40 -7.08 -10.80
N THR A 238 32.16 -7.94 -10.13
CA THR A 238 33.33 -8.62 -10.71
C THR A 238 33.20 -10.13 -10.69
N LYS A 239 32.34 -10.71 -9.85
CA LYS A 239 32.18 -12.17 -9.71
C LYS A 239 30.73 -12.61 -9.45
N PRO A 240 30.36 -13.86 -9.73
CA PRO A 240 28.98 -14.34 -9.60
C PRO A 240 28.38 -14.14 -8.19
N GLU A 241 29.18 -14.26 -7.13
CA GLU A 241 28.70 -14.14 -5.74
C GLU A 241 28.19 -12.72 -5.40
N ASP A 242 28.53 -11.72 -6.23
CA ASP A 242 28.00 -10.37 -6.08
C ASP A 242 26.48 -10.30 -6.32
N TYR A 243 25.90 -11.34 -6.95
CA TYR A 243 24.46 -11.54 -7.19
C TYR A 243 23.76 -12.35 -6.10
N ASN A 244 24.46 -12.82 -5.06
CA ASN A 244 23.80 -13.48 -3.93
C ASN A 244 22.86 -12.51 -3.21
N LEU A 245 21.72 -13.02 -2.76
CA LEU A 245 20.75 -12.30 -1.97
C LEU A 245 21.42 -11.71 -0.73
N ARG A 246 21.24 -10.40 -0.54
CA ARG A 246 21.77 -9.68 0.64
C ARG A 246 20.75 -9.54 1.74
N ARG A 247 19.47 -9.44 1.36
CA ARG A 247 18.34 -9.36 2.28
C ARG A 247 17.54 -10.64 2.07
N LEU A 248 18.02 -11.71 2.70
CA LEU A 248 17.58 -13.08 2.46
C LEU A 248 16.06 -13.23 2.60
N ASP A 249 15.48 -12.65 3.65
CA ASP A 249 14.04 -12.79 3.91
C ASP A 249 13.21 -11.60 3.43
N TYR A 250 13.80 -10.69 2.64
CA TYR A 250 13.03 -9.55 2.14
C TYR A 250 11.89 -10.04 1.26
N MET A 251 10.68 -9.55 1.50
CA MET A 251 9.49 -9.94 0.75
C MET A 251 9.67 -9.45 -0.68
N ASN A 252 10.07 -10.31 -1.60
CA ASN A 252 10.13 -10.06 -3.05
C ASN A 252 9.10 -10.98 -3.71
N THR A 253 8.89 -10.87 -5.02
CA THR A 253 8.12 -11.89 -5.75
C THR A 253 8.78 -13.26 -5.56
N ALA A 254 7.99 -14.26 -5.15
CA ALA A 254 8.47 -15.62 -4.92
C ALA A 254 8.94 -16.28 -6.23
N PRO A 255 10.09 -16.97 -6.27
CA PRO A 255 10.52 -17.69 -7.46
C PRO A 255 9.54 -18.81 -7.85
N GLN A 256 8.80 -19.37 -6.89
CA GLN A 256 7.72 -20.34 -7.14
C GLN A 256 6.55 -19.72 -7.89
N MET A 257 6.19 -18.47 -7.57
CA MET A 257 5.13 -17.73 -8.27
C MET A 257 5.57 -17.36 -9.70
N ILE A 258 6.84 -16.99 -9.88
CA ILE A 258 7.43 -16.78 -11.21
C ILE A 258 7.36 -18.07 -12.03
N ASN A 259 7.79 -19.20 -11.46
CA ASN A 259 7.73 -20.50 -12.13
C ASN A 259 6.31 -20.94 -12.48
N ALA A 260 5.34 -20.71 -11.59
CA ALA A 260 3.94 -21.03 -11.86
C ALA A 260 3.39 -20.22 -13.04
N LEU A 261 3.74 -18.93 -13.14
CA LEU A 261 3.36 -18.11 -14.29
C LEU A 261 4.09 -18.54 -15.57
N LEU A 262 5.39 -18.81 -15.52
CA LEU A 262 6.15 -19.28 -16.68
C LEU A 262 5.60 -20.62 -17.19
N ARG A 263 5.24 -21.54 -16.30
CA ARG A 263 4.56 -22.80 -16.63
C ARG A 263 3.24 -22.56 -17.38
N GLN A 264 2.42 -21.62 -16.91
CA GLN A 264 1.19 -21.26 -17.60
C GLN A 264 1.47 -20.74 -19.02
N LEU A 265 2.44 -19.83 -19.19
CA LEU A 265 2.74 -19.26 -20.50
C LEU A 265 3.35 -20.28 -21.47
N VAL A 266 4.27 -21.12 -21.01
CA VAL A 266 4.96 -22.09 -21.86
C VAL A 266 4.06 -23.30 -22.13
N ASP A 267 3.53 -23.93 -21.08
CA ASP A 267 2.88 -25.24 -21.22
C ASP A 267 1.40 -25.13 -21.64
N GLU A 268 0.67 -24.09 -21.18
CA GLU A 268 -0.76 -23.93 -21.48
C GLU A 268 -1.04 -23.02 -22.67
N VAL A 269 -0.22 -21.98 -22.89
CA VAL A 269 -0.36 -21.07 -24.05
C VAL A 269 0.52 -21.49 -25.23
N GLY A 270 1.65 -22.16 -24.98
CA GLY A 270 2.59 -22.55 -26.02
C GLY A 270 3.55 -21.44 -26.43
N LEU A 271 3.90 -20.52 -25.52
CA LEU A 271 4.93 -19.52 -25.78
C LEU A 271 6.31 -20.16 -25.83
N GLU A 272 7.10 -19.76 -26.82
CA GLU A 272 8.54 -20.00 -26.81
C GLU A 272 9.17 -19.25 -25.64
N GLN A 273 9.99 -19.95 -24.84
CA GLN A 273 10.67 -19.36 -23.67
C GLN A 273 11.47 -18.12 -24.04
N ALA A 274 12.11 -18.13 -25.21
CA ALA A 274 12.88 -17.02 -25.73
C ALA A 274 12.04 -15.75 -25.97
N ASP A 275 10.72 -15.84 -26.12
CA ASP A 275 9.83 -14.68 -26.27
C ASP A 275 9.31 -14.12 -24.95
N ILE A 276 9.71 -14.74 -23.82
CA ILE A 276 9.36 -14.30 -22.49
C ILE A 276 10.55 -13.58 -21.86
N THR A 277 10.30 -12.37 -21.37
CA THR A 277 11.23 -11.59 -20.56
C THR A 277 10.67 -11.41 -19.17
N VAL A 278 11.41 -11.72 -18.11
CA VAL A 278 10.93 -11.58 -16.72
C VAL A 278 11.97 -10.91 -15.85
N GLY A 279 11.56 -9.88 -15.10
CA GLY A 279 12.49 -9.19 -14.20
C GLY A 279 12.07 -7.80 -13.76
N ASP A 280 13.03 -7.10 -13.15
CA ASP A 280 12.88 -5.73 -12.64
C ASP A 280 14.09 -4.90 -13.11
N PRO A 281 13.88 -3.90 -13.98
CA PRO A 281 14.98 -3.10 -14.55
C PRO A 281 15.88 -2.37 -13.54
N LEU A 282 15.45 -2.16 -12.29
CA LEU A 282 16.28 -1.52 -11.25
C LEU A 282 17.08 -2.51 -10.40
N CYS A 283 16.77 -3.80 -10.50
CA CYS A 283 17.23 -4.78 -9.55
C CYS A 283 18.19 -5.77 -10.19
N TYR A 284 18.95 -6.47 -9.36
CA TYR A 284 19.56 -7.72 -9.79
C TYR A 284 18.54 -8.84 -9.73
N PHE A 285 18.67 -9.80 -10.63
CA PHE A 285 18.01 -11.09 -10.51
C PHE A 285 18.92 -12.00 -9.65
N PRO A 286 18.64 -12.23 -8.36
CA PRO A 286 19.61 -12.85 -7.46
C PRO A 286 19.93 -14.29 -7.83
N ASN A 287 21.10 -14.82 -7.44
CA ASN A 287 21.52 -16.20 -7.77
C ASN A 287 20.52 -17.25 -7.30
N GLU A 288 20.01 -17.08 -6.08
CA GLU A 288 19.08 -17.98 -5.42
C GLU A 288 17.77 -18.09 -6.21
N TYR A 289 17.25 -16.97 -6.70
CA TYR A 289 16.02 -16.95 -7.50
C TYR A 289 16.28 -17.36 -8.94
N TYR A 290 17.38 -16.87 -9.53
CA TYR A 290 17.77 -17.19 -10.90
C TYR A 290 17.90 -18.69 -11.08
N LYS A 291 18.61 -19.37 -10.17
CA LYS A 291 18.78 -20.83 -10.24
C LYS A 291 17.44 -21.57 -10.21
N ILE A 292 16.54 -21.23 -9.28
CA ILE A 292 15.22 -21.88 -9.15
C ILE A 292 14.38 -21.74 -10.43
N CYS A 293 14.47 -20.58 -11.11
CA CYS A 293 13.71 -20.34 -12.34
C CYS A 293 14.41 -20.92 -13.57
N HIS A 294 15.69 -20.61 -13.77
CA HIS A 294 16.46 -20.95 -14.95
C HIS A 294 16.69 -22.47 -15.09
N ASP A 295 16.79 -23.22 -13.98
CA ASP A 295 16.88 -24.67 -14.04
C ASP A 295 15.65 -25.31 -14.73
N LYS A 296 14.49 -24.64 -14.69
CA LYS A 296 13.24 -25.09 -15.34
C LYS A 296 13.00 -24.44 -16.70
N PHE A 297 13.35 -23.16 -16.83
CA PHE A 297 13.09 -22.36 -18.03
C PHE A 297 14.38 -21.65 -18.50
N PRO A 298 15.36 -22.40 -19.03
CA PRO A 298 16.70 -21.89 -19.32
C PRO A 298 16.72 -20.83 -20.44
N ASP A 299 15.75 -20.85 -21.34
CA ASP A 299 15.74 -19.98 -22.53
C ASP A 299 14.95 -18.67 -22.29
N VAL A 300 14.38 -18.48 -21.09
CA VAL A 300 13.72 -17.24 -20.69
C VAL A 300 14.72 -16.10 -20.49
N ARG A 301 14.37 -14.89 -20.93
CA ARG A 301 15.20 -13.69 -20.72
C ARG A 301 15.01 -13.13 -19.30
N TYR A 302 15.90 -13.48 -18.40
CA TYR A 302 15.92 -12.95 -17.02
C TYR A 302 16.47 -11.51 -16.98
N LEU A 303 15.57 -10.53 -17.00
CA LEU A 303 15.85 -9.10 -17.08
C LEU A 303 16.34 -8.52 -15.75
N GLU A 304 17.44 -7.77 -15.79
CA GLU A 304 18.02 -7.10 -14.63
C GLU A 304 18.89 -5.91 -15.06
N TYR A 305 19.34 -5.11 -14.08
CA TYR A 305 20.04 -3.84 -14.32
C TYR A 305 21.30 -3.92 -15.20
N LEU A 306 22.17 -4.94 -15.07
CA LEU A 306 23.49 -5.00 -15.74
C LEU A 306 23.62 -6.01 -16.89
N GLY A 307 22.94 -7.14 -16.83
CA GLY A 307 23.04 -8.28 -17.75
C GLY A 307 24.33 -9.07 -17.65
N LYS A 308 24.68 -9.54 -16.44
CA LYS A 308 25.86 -10.39 -16.22
C LYS A 308 25.49 -11.82 -15.84
N PHE A 309 26.42 -12.74 -16.01
CA PHE A 309 26.32 -14.14 -15.56
C PHE A 309 25.03 -14.83 -16.04
N GLY A 310 24.78 -14.79 -17.35
CA GLY A 310 23.62 -15.42 -17.99
C GLY A 310 22.33 -14.58 -18.03
N ARG A 311 22.28 -13.45 -17.31
CA ARG A 311 21.09 -12.59 -17.26
C ARG A 311 21.08 -11.55 -18.39
N THR A 312 19.91 -11.00 -18.65
CA THR A 312 19.67 -10.01 -19.71
C THR A 312 19.71 -8.59 -19.15
N ALA A 313 20.52 -7.71 -19.75
CA ALA A 313 20.63 -6.31 -19.36
C ALA A 313 19.37 -5.52 -19.72
N ALA A 314 18.86 -4.72 -18.79
CA ALA A 314 17.90 -3.69 -19.06
C ALA A 314 18.54 -2.57 -19.90
N LYS A 315 17.86 -2.18 -20.98
CA LYS A 315 18.31 -1.12 -21.89
C LYS A 315 17.22 -0.07 -22.06
N PHE A 316 17.62 1.18 -22.20
CA PHE A 316 16.71 2.26 -22.59
C PHE A 316 16.26 2.03 -24.05
N SER A 317 15.00 2.35 -24.32
CA SER A 317 14.53 2.57 -25.69
C SER A 317 14.71 4.04 -26.10
N THR A 318 14.20 4.39 -27.28
CA THR A 318 14.05 5.77 -27.73
C THR A 318 12.67 6.36 -27.44
N VAL A 319 11.76 5.60 -26.82
CA VAL A 319 10.40 6.06 -26.52
C VAL A 319 10.42 6.89 -25.22
N PRO A 320 10.14 8.20 -25.29
CA PRO A 320 10.13 9.05 -24.10
C PRO A 320 8.92 8.73 -23.22
N PHE A 321 9.07 9.03 -21.93
CA PHE A 321 8.01 9.01 -20.94
C PHE A 321 7.88 10.41 -20.36
N TYR A 322 6.67 10.96 -20.37
CA TYR A 322 6.38 12.30 -19.87
C TYR A 322 5.61 12.23 -18.55
N TRP A 323 5.90 13.16 -17.65
CA TRP A 323 5.20 13.31 -16.38
C TRP A 323 4.20 14.44 -16.51
N SER A 324 2.94 14.19 -16.13
CA SER A 324 1.80 15.10 -16.28
C SER A 324 1.79 16.21 -15.22
N THR A 325 2.96 16.75 -14.89
CA THR A 325 3.15 17.78 -13.87
C THR A 325 4.12 18.85 -14.34
N PRO A 326 3.81 20.14 -14.10
CA PRO A 326 4.76 21.23 -14.35
C PRO A 326 6.08 21.06 -13.58
N THR A 327 6.10 20.28 -12.50
CA THR A 327 7.30 20.06 -11.69
C THR A 327 8.35 19.19 -12.38
N ALA A 328 8.00 18.55 -13.50
CA ALA A 328 8.92 17.83 -14.36
C ALA A 328 9.61 18.74 -15.41
N ALA A 329 9.17 20.00 -15.57
CA ALA A 329 9.79 20.94 -16.49
C ALA A 329 11.28 21.14 -16.17
N GLY A 330 12.13 21.07 -17.21
CA GLY A 330 13.58 21.18 -17.09
C GLY A 330 14.28 19.96 -16.44
N LYS A 331 13.55 18.88 -16.15
CA LYS A 331 14.15 17.60 -15.73
C LYS A 331 14.57 16.77 -16.93
N LYS A 332 15.53 15.87 -16.72
CA LYS A 332 15.93 14.88 -17.73
C LYS A 332 14.76 13.97 -18.04
N THR A 333 14.47 13.81 -19.33
CA THR A 333 13.41 12.94 -19.86
C THR A 333 13.67 11.49 -19.49
N ASP A 334 12.62 10.81 -19.01
CA ASP A 334 12.62 9.37 -18.80
C ASP A 334 12.35 8.64 -20.11
N TYR A 335 12.82 7.40 -20.22
CA TYR A 335 12.58 6.54 -21.39
C TYR A 335 12.08 5.19 -20.95
N VAL A 336 11.14 4.64 -21.70
CA VAL A 336 10.60 3.31 -21.46
C VAL A 336 11.67 2.25 -21.74
N PRO A 337 11.73 1.14 -21.00
CA PRO A 337 12.65 0.04 -21.31
C PRO A 337 12.44 -0.53 -22.71
N ALA A 338 13.53 -0.89 -23.40
CA ALA A 338 13.47 -1.54 -24.71
C ALA A 338 12.60 -2.79 -24.71
N SER A 339 12.74 -3.67 -23.69
CA SER A 339 11.94 -4.89 -23.58
C SER A 339 10.43 -4.64 -23.44
N TYR A 340 10.02 -3.47 -22.93
CA TYR A 340 8.60 -3.12 -22.78
C TYR A 340 8.05 -2.51 -24.08
N VAL A 341 8.90 -1.77 -24.80
CA VAL A 341 8.58 -1.28 -26.15
C VAL A 341 8.46 -2.43 -27.14
N GLU A 342 9.34 -3.43 -27.06
CA GLU A 342 9.34 -4.60 -27.94
C GLU A 342 8.25 -5.64 -27.62
N ALA A 343 7.80 -5.74 -26.38
CA ALA A 343 6.78 -6.71 -26.00
C ALA A 343 5.41 -6.40 -26.62
N ASP A 344 4.64 -7.43 -26.99
CA ASP A 344 3.24 -7.27 -27.38
C ASP A 344 2.32 -7.15 -26.17
N TYR A 345 2.68 -7.88 -25.10
CA TYR A 345 1.95 -7.95 -23.84
C TYR A 345 2.88 -7.74 -22.65
N LEU A 346 2.35 -7.11 -21.61
CA LEU A 346 2.97 -6.98 -20.30
C LEU A 346 2.15 -7.75 -19.27
N ILE A 347 2.81 -8.38 -18.30
CA ILE A 347 2.21 -8.89 -17.07
C ILE A 347 2.84 -8.16 -15.89
N ASN A 348 2.01 -7.54 -15.06
CA ASN A 348 2.46 -6.84 -13.87
C ASN A 348 2.27 -7.74 -12.64
N LEU A 349 3.35 -8.36 -12.16
CA LEU A 349 3.36 -9.25 -11.00
C LEU A 349 3.96 -8.54 -9.79
N ALA A 350 3.08 -7.91 -9.01
CA ALA A 350 3.43 -7.17 -7.80
C ALA A 350 3.46 -8.08 -6.55
N ASN A 351 3.67 -7.48 -5.38
CA ASN A 351 3.55 -8.17 -4.08
C ASN A 351 2.53 -7.46 -3.21
N LEU A 352 1.89 -8.20 -2.30
CA LEU A 352 0.98 -7.65 -1.29
C LEU A 352 1.77 -7.03 -0.13
N LYS A 353 1.93 -5.70 -0.11
CA LYS A 353 2.72 -5.01 0.94
C LYS A 353 2.14 -3.68 1.38
N SER A 354 2.27 -3.39 2.68
CA SER A 354 2.16 -2.02 3.21
C SER A 354 3.47 -1.27 3.00
N HIS A 355 3.40 0.07 2.92
CA HIS A 355 4.54 0.96 2.74
C HIS A 355 4.59 2.05 3.83
N ASN A 356 5.19 1.71 4.96
CA ASN A 356 5.23 2.42 6.24
C ASN A 356 5.98 3.76 6.28
N ASP A 357 6.73 4.11 5.26
CA ASP A 357 7.60 5.27 5.23
C ASP A 357 7.19 6.29 4.17
N MET A 358 6.40 5.93 3.14
CA MET A 358 6.06 6.87 2.06
C MET A 358 4.69 6.71 1.39
N ALA A 359 4.36 5.51 0.91
CA ALA A 359 3.27 5.34 -0.08
C ALA A 359 1.97 4.77 0.50
N GLY A 360 1.98 4.32 1.76
CA GLY A 360 0.87 3.59 2.37
C GLY A 360 0.77 2.13 1.92
N VAL A 361 0.74 1.87 0.60
CA VAL A 361 0.73 0.51 0.02
C VAL A 361 1.72 0.35 -1.13
N THR A 362 2.09 -0.89 -1.44
CA THR A 362 2.85 -1.26 -2.64
C THR A 362 2.12 -2.41 -3.32
N LEU A 363 1.53 -2.14 -4.49
CA LEU A 363 0.75 -3.07 -5.30
C LEU A 363 1.14 -2.89 -6.79
N CYS A 364 0.26 -3.19 -7.75
CA CYS A 364 0.58 -3.19 -9.18
C CYS A 364 0.99 -1.82 -9.69
N ALA A 365 0.28 -0.74 -9.34
CA ALA A 365 0.65 0.61 -9.77
C ALA A 365 2.07 0.97 -9.29
N LYS A 366 2.36 0.71 -8.01
CA LYS A 366 3.66 1.06 -7.41
C LYS A 366 4.79 0.15 -7.88
N ASN A 367 4.50 -1.06 -8.36
CA ASN A 367 5.50 -1.93 -8.98
C ASN A 367 6.21 -1.25 -10.16
N HIS A 368 5.56 -0.30 -10.83
CA HIS A 368 6.15 0.45 -11.93
C HIS A 368 7.21 1.48 -11.53
N TYR A 369 7.38 1.82 -10.24
CA TYR A 369 8.49 2.68 -9.79
C TYR A 369 9.86 2.05 -10.09
N GLY A 370 9.90 0.74 -10.36
CA GLY A 370 11.06 0.00 -10.84
C GLY A 370 11.24 -0.06 -12.36
N SER A 371 10.39 0.60 -13.16
CA SER A 371 10.39 0.37 -14.61
C SER A 371 11.42 1.20 -15.36
N LEU A 372 11.71 2.42 -14.94
CA LEU A 372 12.38 3.42 -15.81
C LEU A 372 13.91 3.39 -15.77
N LEU A 373 14.54 2.25 -15.43
CA LEU A 373 16.00 2.05 -15.40
C LEU A 373 16.79 3.05 -14.55
N ARG A 374 16.10 3.82 -13.70
CA ARG A 374 16.67 4.77 -12.75
C ARG A 374 15.94 4.76 -11.42
N SER A 375 16.66 5.13 -10.36
CA SER A 375 16.07 5.33 -9.04
C SER A 375 14.89 6.33 -9.10
N PRO A 376 13.78 6.07 -8.38
CA PRO A 376 12.70 7.04 -8.20
C PRO A 376 13.14 8.46 -7.83
N ARG A 377 14.25 8.61 -7.11
CA ARG A 377 14.81 9.89 -6.63
C ARG A 377 16.08 10.34 -7.37
N ALA A 378 16.33 9.86 -8.59
CA ALA A 378 17.52 10.26 -9.34
C ALA A 378 17.53 11.79 -9.55
N SER A 379 18.59 12.48 -9.11
CA SER A 379 18.63 13.95 -8.95
C SER A 379 18.32 14.76 -10.21
N ALA A 380 18.68 14.25 -11.39
CA ALA A 380 18.44 14.91 -12.67
C ALA A 380 17.03 14.67 -13.24
N HIS A 381 16.28 13.71 -12.72
CA HIS A 381 14.94 13.35 -13.20
C HIS A 381 13.87 13.93 -12.27
N TYR A 382 12.61 13.81 -12.67
CA TYR A 382 11.49 14.07 -11.78
C TYR A 382 11.48 13.04 -10.62
N ASP A 383 11.34 13.53 -9.38
CA ASP A 383 11.31 12.70 -8.18
C ASP A 383 9.93 12.08 -7.99
N MET A 384 9.80 10.80 -8.32
CA MET A 384 8.54 10.06 -8.22
C MET A 384 8.06 9.88 -6.77
N HIS A 385 8.93 10.05 -5.77
CA HIS A 385 8.55 9.95 -4.36
C HIS A 385 7.93 11.24 -3.82
N LYS A 386 8.10 12.37 -4.51
CA LYS A 386 7.59 13.67 -4.06
C LYS A 386 6.07 13.66 -3.89
N ASP A 387 5.35 13.00 -4.77
CA ASP A 387 3.88 13.04 -4.82
C ASP A 387 3.23 11.76 -4.27
N LEU A 388 3.92 11.06 -3.36
CA LEU A 388 3.34 9.97 -2.58
C LEU A 388 2.50 10.49 -1.40
N SER A 389 1.69 9.60 -0.80
CA SER A 389 0.74 9.96 0.26
C SER A 389 1.38 10.51 1.55
N PHE A 390 2.64 10.18 1.85
CA PHE A 390 3.28 10.73 3.05
C PHE A 390 3.88 12.12 2.84
N PRO A 391 4.64 12.40 1.77
CA PRO A 391 5.12 13.76 1.51
C PRO A 391 4.01 14.71 1.07
N THR A 392 3.01 14.21 0.34
CA THR A 392 1.83 14.96 -0.12
C THR A 392 0.56 14.24 0.35
N PRO A 393 0.19 14.38 1.64
CA PRO A 393 -1.00 13.75 2.21
C PRO A 393 -2.28 14.45 1.76
N GLY A 394 -3.40 13.73 1.81
CA GLY A 394 -4.70 14.23 1.34
C GLY A 394 -5.07 13.69 -0.03
N MET A 395 -6.22 14.14 -0.51
CA MET A 395 -6.82 13.71 -1.78
C MET A 395 -6.78 14.82 -2.82
N GLY A 396 -6.92 14.46 -4.10
CA GLY A 396 -6.95 15.42 -5.20
C GLY A 396 -5.58 16.02 -5.47
N HIS A 397 -4.54 15.20 -5.37
CA HIS A 397 -3.20 15.58 -5.80
C HIS A 397 -2.82 14.83 -7.06
N TYR A 398 -1.96 15.43 -7.88
CA TYR A 398 -1.28 14.70 -8.95
C TYR A 398 -0.58 13.48 -8.36
N ARG A 399 -0.80 12.29 -8.96
CA ARG A 399 -0.13 11.05 -8.56
C ARG A 399 0.62 10.47 -9.76
N PRO A 400 1.97 10.41 -9.73
CA PRO A 400 2.76 9.88 -10.86
C PRO A 400 2.52 8.39 -11.14
N LEU A 401 1.89 7.67 -10.21
CA LEU A 401 1.40 6.31 -10.44
C LEU A 401 0.41 6.24 -11.61
N VAL A 402 -0.43 7.26 -11.78
CA VAL A 402 -1.46 7.31 -12.84
C VAL A 402 -0.81 7.41 -14.22
N ASP A 403 0.25 8.21 -14.38
CA ASP A 403 1.03 8.27 -15.62
C ASP A 403 1.64 6.91 -15.97
N LEU A 404 2.22 6.22 -14.97
CA LEU A 404 2.81 4.89 -15.17
C LEU A 404 1.74 3.85 -15.56
N MET A 405 0.55 3.93 -14.95
CA MET A 405 -0.59 3.08 -15.29
C MET A 405 -1.19 3.42 -16.66
N GLY A 406 -1.13 4.67 -17.10
CA GLY A 406 -1.76 5.13 -18.34
C GLY A 406 -0.90 4.98 -19.60
N HIS A 407 0.43 4.96 -19.45
CA HIS A 407 1.34 4.99 -20.59
C HIS A 407 1.17 3.79 -21.54
N LYS A 408 1.15 4.03 -22.86
CA LYS A 408 0.82 3.01 -23.87
C LYS A 408 1.69 1.75 -23.85
N HIS A 409 2.97 1.87 -23.50
CA HIS A 409 3.92 0.74 -23.40
C HIS A 409 4.01 0.12 -22.01
N LEU A 410 3.33 0.70 -21.01
CA LEU A 410 3.25 0.16 -19.65
C LEU A 410 1.84 -0.43 -19.46
N GLY A 411 0.92 0.31 -18.85
CA GLY A 411 -0.46 -0.15 -18.65
C GLY A 411 -1.21 -0.43 -19.96
N GLY A 412 -0.96 0.33 -21.02
CA GLY A 412 -1.59 0.10 -22.33
C GLY A 412 -1.24 -1.25 -23.00
N LYS A 413 -0.18 -1.93 -22.51
CA LYS A 413 0.19 -3.30 -22.92
C LYS A 413 -0.08 -4.34 -21.84
N THR A 414 -0.54 -3.96 -20.65
CA THR A 414 -0.68 -4.91 -19.55
C THR A 414 -1.94 -5.77 -19.72
N LEU A 415 -1.71 -7.04 -20.08
CA LEU A 415 -2.74 -8.06 -20.28
C LEU A 415 -3.32 -8.56 -18.95
N LEU A 416 -2.45 -8.68 -17.95
CA LEU A 416 -2.76 -9.32 -16.68
C LEU A 416 -2.03 -8.63 -15.54
N TYR A 417 -2.77 -8.36 -14.47
CA TYR A 417 -2.27 -7.86 -13.20
C TYR A 417 -2.36 -8.96 -12.16
N LEU A 418 -1.26 -9.18 -11.45
CA LEU A 418 -1.13 -10.19 -10.42
C LEU A 418 -0.52 -9.59 -9.16
N ILE A 419 -0.99 -10.03 -7.99
CA ILE A 419 -0.37 -9.70 -6.70
C ILE A 419 0.02 -11.00 -6.00
N ASP A 420 1.33 -11.23 -5.86
CA ASP A 420 1.88 -12.29 -5.04
C ASP A 420 1.71 -11.93 -3.55
N GLY A 421 0.83 -12.68 -2.90
CA GLY A 421 0.57 -12.63 -1.47
C GLY A 421 0.88 -13.95 -0.78
N LEU A 422 1.89 -14.72 -1.22
CA LEU A 422 2.33 -15.90 -0.45
C LEU A 422 2.88 -15.46 0.91
N TYR A 423 3.83 -14.52 0.87
CA TYR A 423 4.51 -13.97 2.04
C TYR A 423 4.40 -12.43 2.08
N ALA A 424 3.22 -11.94 2.47
CA ALA A 424 2.96 -10.51 2.60
C ALA A 424 3.67 -9.88 3.81
N GLY A 425 3.84 -8.55 3.81
CA GLY A 425 4.42 -7.85 4.97
C GLY A 425 4.56 -6.34 4.80
N LYS A 426 5.33 -5.68 5.68
CA LYS A 426 5.47 -4.23 5.67
C LYS A 426 6.82 -3.74 5.14
N HIS A 427 6.80 -3.04 4.02
CA HIS A 427 7.92 -2.25 3.49
C HIS A 427 7.90 -0.82 4.09
N ALA A 428 8.99 -0.06 4.15
CA ALA A 428 10.39 -0.45 3.98
C ALA A 428 11.09 -0.88 5.28
N LYS A 429 10.41 -0.78 6.43
CA LYS A 429 11.02 -0.92 7.76
C LYS A 429 11.34 -2.38 8.12
N GLU A 430 10.56 -3.33 7.62
CA GLU A 430 10.73 -4.73 7.98
C GLU A 430 11.66 -5.44 7.00
N ARG A 431 12.31 -6.48 7.50
CA ARG A 431 13.32 -7.27 6.77
C ARG A 431 12.85 -8.69 6.45
N ALA A 432 11.63 -9.03 6.87
CA ALA A 432 10.99 -10.33 6.72
C ALA A 432 9.46 -10.15 6.59
N PRO A 433 8.75 -11.09 5.96
CA PRO A 433 7.28 -11.06 5.89
C PRO A 433 6.64 -11.19 7.28
N ARG A 434 5.33 -10.92 7.37
CA ARG A 434 4.54 -11.14 8.58
C ARG A 434 3.34 -12.03 8.30
N LYS A 435 3.00 -12.84 9.31
CA LYS A 435 1.72 -13.52 9.41
C LYS A 435 0.60 -12.51 9.63
N TRP A 436 -0.58 -12.79 9.07
CA TRP A 436 -1.74 -11.92 9.07
C TRP A 436 -2.82 -12.46 10.00
N ASN A 437 -3.55 -11.57 10.68
CA ASN A 437 -4.55 -11.96 11.67
C ASN A 437 -5.96 -12.02 11.09
N MET A 438 -6.27 -11.19 10.08
CA MET A 438 -7.61 -11.16 9.51
C MET A 438 -8.03 -12.53 8.96
N THR A 439 -9.32 -12.87 9.09
CA THR A 439 -9.86 -14.10 8.51
C THR A 439 -9.76 -14.06 6.98
N PRO A 440 -9.28 -15.14 6.34
CA PRO A 440 -9.08 -16.50 6.87
C PRO A 440 -7.65 -16.85 7.34
N PHE A 441 -6.72 -15.89 7.36
CA PHE A 441 -5.31 -16.16 7.68
C PHE A 441 -5.07 -16.53 9.14
N ASN A 442 -5.83 -15.93 10.07
CA ASN A 442 -5.92 -16.34 11.49
C ASN A 442 -4.56 -16.57 12.19
N GLY A 443 -3.60 -15.68 11.94
CA GLY A 443 -2.26 -15.75 12.50
C GLY A 443 -1.27 -16.57 11.68
N ASP A 444 -1.58 -16.85 10.40
CA ASP A 444 -0.71 -17.57 9.46
C ASP A 444 -0.19 -16.69 8.30
N TRP A 445 0.65 -17.25 7.43
CA TRP A 445 1.02 -16.61 6.17
C TRP A 445 -0.21 -16.37 5.30
N THR A 446 -0.10 -15.39 4.40
CA THR A 446 -1.22 -15.00 3.57
C THR A 446 -1.52 -16.01 2.46
N SER A 447 -0.54 -16.79 2.02
CA SER A 447 -0.70 -17.95 1.12
C SER A 447 -1.68 -17.71 -0.02
N CYS A 448 -1.60 -16.53 -0.66
CA CYS A 448 -2.62 -16.08 -1.60
C CYS A 448 -2.06 -15.46 -2.88
N LEU A 449 -2.92 -15.39 -3.89
CA LEU A 449 -2.68 -14.77 -5.19
C LEU A 449 -3.92 -13.96 -5.58
N PHE A 450 -3.70 -12.74 -6.08
CA PHE A 450 -4.75 -11.95 -6.72
C PHE A 450 -4.52 -11.88 -8.22
N ALA A 451 -5.60 -11.87 -9.02
CA ALA A 451 -5.53 -11.72 -10.46
C ALA A 451 -6.67 -10.85 -11.01
N SER A 452 -6.37 -9.99 -11.99
CA SER A 452 -7.36 -9.16 -12.69
C SER A 452 -6.83 -8.66 -14.05
N GLN A 453 -7.75 -8.19 -14.90
CA GLN A 453 -7.43 -7.34 -16.06
C GLN A 453 -7.74 -5.85 -15.81
N ASP A 454 -8.25 -5.49 -14.63
CA ASP A 454 -8.51 -4.10 -14.23
C ASP A 454 -7.42 -3.64 -13.23
N PRO A 455 -6.56 -2.68 -13.62
CA PRO A 455 -5.45 -2.22 -12.77
C PRO A 455 -5.89 -1.48 -11.51
N VAL A 456 -7.05 -0.81 -11.56
CA VAL A 456 -7.55 -0.03 -10.43
C VAL A 456 -8.28 -0.96 -9.47
N ALA A 457 -9.10 -1.89 -9.98
CA ALA A 457 -9.85 -2.81 -9.14
C ALA A 457 -8.93 -3.72 -8.32
N ILE A 458 -7.88 -4.29 -8.93
CA ILE A 458 -6.96 -5.18 -8.22
C ILE A 458 -6.20 -4.47 -7.10
N ASP A 459 -5.75 -3.24 -7.34
CA ASP A 459 -5.08 -2.44 -6.31
C ASP A 459 -6.07 -1.94 -5.25
N SER A 460 -7.35 -1.71 -5.61
CA SER A 460 -8.42 -1.39 -4.66
C SER A 460 -8.70 -2.54 -3.69
N VAL A 461 -8.82 -3.76 -4.21
CA VAL A 461 -8.97 -4.98 -3.40
C VAL A 461 -7.73 -5.19 -2.52
N GLY A 462 -6.53 -5.10 -3.09
CA GLY A 462 -5.29 -5.21 -2.32
C GLY A 462 -5.20 -4.17 -1.20
N PHE A 463 -5.64 -2.93 -1.48
CA PHE A 463 -5.73 -1.86 -0.49
C PHE A 463 -6.70 -2.19 0.65
N ASP A 464 -7.89 -2.72 0.36
CA ASP A 464 -8.87 -3.11 1.38
C ASP A 464 -8.34 -4.19 2.33
N PHE A 465 -7.64 -5.20 1.79
CA PHE A 465 -6.94 -6.22 2.59
C PHE A 465 -5.87 -5.58 3.50
N LEU A 466 -5.00 -4.75 2.94
CA LEU A 466 -3.91 -4.09 3.68
C LEU A 466 -4.42 -3.12 4.77
N ARG A 467 -5.48 -2.37 4.46
CA ARG A 467 -6.13 -1.42 5.38
C ARG A 467 -6.84 -2.11 6.53
N SER A 468 -7.38 -3.30 6.27
CA SER A 468 -8.07 -4.09 7.28
C SER A 468 -7.11 -4.83 8.20
N GLU A 469 -5.99 -5.31 7.67
CA GLU A 469 -4.98 -5.98 8.47
C GLU A 469 -4.17 -5.00 9.34
N TRP A 470 -3.89 -3.78 8.85
CA TRP A 470 -2.99 -2.87 9.55
C TRP A 470 -3.56 -1.49 9.82
N ASP A 471 -3.39 -1.05 11.08
CA ASP A 471 -3.81 0.27 11.57
C ASP A 471 -2.79 1.39 11.31
N ASP A 472 -1.77 1.18 10.48
CA ASP A 472 -0.69 2.13 10.23
C ASP A 472 -0.73 2.75 8.81
N ALA A 473 0.27 2.46 7.98
CA ALA A 473 0.49 3.13 6.71
C ALA A 473 -0.71 3.08 5.76
N PRO A 474 -1.41 1.93 5.61
CA PRO A 474 -2.56 1.84 4.72
C PRO A 474 -3.74 2.74 5.13
N ARG A 475 -3.81 3.18 6.40
CA ARG A 475 -4.86 4.09 6.91
C ARG A 475 -4.48 5.56 6.84
N LYS A 476 -3.28 5.89 6.36
CA LYS A 476 -2.87 7.28 6.18
C LYS A 476 -3.64 7.94 5.04
N SER A 477 -4.10 9.16 5.28
CA SER A 477 -4.75 10.02 4.28
C SER A 477 -3.92 10.11 2.99
N GLY A 478 -4.60 10.00 1.85
CA GLY A 478 -4.01 10.03 0.51
C GLY A 478 -3.48 8.69 -0.01
N THR A 479 -3.51 7.61 0.78
CA THR A 479 -2.99 6.29 0.34
C THR A 479 -3.73 5.74 -0.88
N ASN A 480 -5.05 5.91 -0.94
CA ASN A 480 -5.91 5.50 -2.05
C ASN A 480 -6.10 6.61 -3.10
N ASP A 481 -5.47 7.77 -2.97
CA ASP A 481 -5.70 8.91 -3.87
C ASP A 481 -5.35 8.59 -5.32
N TYR A 482 -4.27 7.84 -5.56
CA TYR A 482 -3.91 7.42 -6.91
C TYR A 482 -4.96 6.51 -7.56
N LEU A 483 -5.74 5.76 -6.78
CA LEU A 483 -6.82 4.92 -7.29
C LEU A 483 -8.00 5.76 -7.75
N ILE A 484 -8.34 6.80 -6.97
CA ILE A 484 -9.41 7.75 -7.34
C ILE A 484 -8.99 8.57 -8.57
N GLU A 485 -7.75 9.05 -8.59
CA GLU A 485 -7.17 9.76 -9.73
C GLU A 485 -7.15 8.89 -10.99
N ALA A 486 -6.73 7.62 -10.89
CA ALA A 486 -6.72 6.67 -12.01
C ALA A 486 -8.14 6.31 -12.49
N ALA A 487 -9.07 6.09 -11.56
CA ALA A 487 -10.47 5.79 -11.88
C ALA A 487 -11.14 6.94 -12.62
N LYS A 488 -10.73 8.19 -12.34
CA LYS A 488 -11.26 9.42 -12.95
C LYS A 488 -10.21 10.13 -13.81
N ALA A 489 -9.29 9.43 -14.47
CA ALA A 489 -8.17 10.08 -15.16
C ALA A 489 -8.61 11.05 -16.29
N ASP A 490 -9.84 10.92 -16.79
CA ASP A 490 -10.50 11.85 -17.72
C ASP A 490 -10.92 13.17 -17.04
N ASN A 491 -11.28 13.14 -15.75
CA ASN A 491 -11.61 14.30 -14.96
C ASN A 491 -11.22 14.11 -13.48
N PRO A 492 -9.91 14.08 -13.19
CA PRO A 492 -9.43 13.68 -11.88
C PRO A 492 -9.66 14.79 -10.85
N PRO A 493 -9.88 14.46 -9.57
CA PRO A 493 -10.04 15.46 -8.52
C PRO A 493 -8.91 16.48 -8.42
N SER A 494 -7.68 16.10 -8.77
CA SER A 494 -6.52 17.01 -8.82
C SER A 494 -6.59 18.05 -9.95
N GLY A 495 -7.48 17.88 -10.92
CA GLY A 495 -7.52 18.67 -12.15
C GLY A 495 -6.38 18.38 -13.13
N THR A 496 -5.53 17.37 -12.84
CA THR A 496 -4.41 17.02 -13.71
C THR A 496 -4.89 16.56 -15.09
N PHE A 497 -4.22 17.03 -16.14
CA PHE A 497 -4.36 16.46 -17.48
C PHE A 497 -3.33 15.34 -17.60
N TYR A 498 -3.72 14.11 -17.26
CA TYR A 498 -2.81 12.97 -17.40
C TYR A 498 -2.61 12.64 -18.88
N ASP A 499 -1.37 12.74 -19.37
CA ASP A 499 -0.96 12.44 -20.74
C ASP A 499 0.53 12.01 -20.77
N PRO A 500 0.83 10.79 -20.30
CA PRO A 500 2.22 10.33 -20.18
C PRO A 500 2.91 10.04 -21.51
N ASP A 501 2.14 9.99 -22.61
CA ASP A 501 2.62 9.67 -23.96
C ASP A 501 3.07 10.91 -24.75
N ASN A 502 2.75 12.13 -24.29
CA ASN A 502 3.06 13.38 -24.98
C ASN A 502 3.72 14.41 -24.04
N GLU A 503 4.60 15.24 -24.58
CA GLU A 503 5.28 16.30 -23.81
C GLU A 503 4.32 17.42 -23.36
N SER A 504 3.23 17.59 -24.08
CA SER A 504 2.20 18.59 -23.82
C SER A 504 0.84 17.91 -23.78
N ASN A 505 -0.17 18.61 -23.24
CA ASN A 505 -1.52 18.10 -23.09
C ASN A 505 -2.21 17.93 -24.46
N VAL A 506 -2.09 16.74 -25.04
CA VAL A 506 -2.65 16.40 -26.36
C VAL A 506 -3.80 15.41 -26.20
N THR A 507 -3.55 14.28 -25.56
CA THR A 507 -4.50 13.17 -25.40
C THR A 507 -4.66 12.86 -23.92
N ARG A 508 -5.77 13.31 -23.34
CA ARG A 508 -6.06 12.99 -21.94
C ARG A 508 -6.35 11.50 -21.79
N LEU A 509 -5.78 10.88 -20.75
CA LEU A 509 -6.17 9.54 -20.34
C LEU A 509 -7.68 9.46 -20.06
N THR A 510 -8.29 8.36 -20.43
CA THR A 510 -9.63 7.97 -19.94
C THR A 510 -9.51 7.25 -18.60
N SER A 511 -10.64 6.99 -17.93
CA SER A 511 -10.70 6.07 -16.79
C SER A 511 -9.88 4.79 -17.03
N LEU A 512 -8.94 4.52 -16.12
CA LEU A 512 -8.03 3.39 -16.19
C LEU A 512 -8.62 2.10 -15.57
N GLY A 513 -9.74 2.20 -14.87
CA GLY A 513 -10.35 1.10 -14.14
C GLY A 513 -11.38 1.58 -13.13
N VAL A 514 -11.98 0.65 -12.39
CA VAL A 514 -12.95 0.98 -11.35
C VAL A 514 -12.33 0.96 -9.96
N TYR A 515 -12.58 2.01 -9.18
CA TYR A 515 -12.25 2.07 -7.75
C TYR A 515 -13.52 1.90 -6.93
N GLU A 516 -13.46 1.01 -5.94
CA GLU A 516 -14.54 0.75 -5.00
C GLU A 516 -13.95 0.12 -3.73
N ASN A 517 -14.61 0.29 -2.59
CA ASN A 517 -14.29 -0.42 -1.35
C ASN A 517 -15.41 -1.39 -0.99
N TRP A 518 -15.04 -2.52 -0.39
CA TRP A 518 -16.03 -3.52 0.04
C TRP A 518 -16.95 -3.01 1.15
N ASN A 519 -18.03 -3.75 1.41
CA ASN A 519 -18.94 -3.49 2.51
C ASN A 519 -18.28 -3.61 3.90
N ASN A 520 -17.53 -4.70 4.16
CA ASN A 520 -16.87 -4.98 5.42
C ASN A 520 -15.79 -6.07 5.27
N PRO A 521 -14.82 -6.16 6.20
CA PRO A 521 -13.70 -7.11 6.09
C PRO A 521 -14.07 -8.58 6.30
N THR A 522 -15.30 -8.89 6.71
CA THR A 522 -15.79 -10.28 6.86
C THR A 522 -16.32 -10.78 5.51
N ASP A 523 -17.33 -10.10 4.97
CA ASP A 523 -18.04 -10.52 3.75
C ASP A 523 -17.23 -10.23 2.50
N LYS A 524 -16.49 -9.10 2.51
CA LYS A 524 -15.64 -8.61 1.41
C LYS A 524 -16.43 -8.49 0.10
N GLN A 525 -17.66 -8.00 0.17
CA GLN A 525 -18.54 -7.86 -0.99
C GLN A 525 -18.49 -6.44 -1.55
N TYR A 526 -18.34 -6.36 -2.87
CA TYR A 526 -18.43 -5.14 -3.66
C TYR A 526 -19.79 -5.06 -4.36
N SER A 527 -20.06 -3.94 -5.04
CA SER A 527 -21.34 -3.62 -5.64
C SER A 527 -21.78 -4.66 -6.68
N ARG A 528 -20.87 -5.25 -7.47
CA ARG A 528 -21.22 -6.37 -8.36
C ARG A 528 -21.50 -7.67 -7.60
N ASN A 529 -20.84 -7.91 -6.46
CA ASN A 529 -21.17 -9.06 -5.61
C ASN A 529 -22.55 -8.92 -4.96
N LEU A 530 -23.03 -7.68 -4.78
CA LEU A 530 -24.32 -7.35 -4.17
C LEU A 530 -25.43 -7.08 -5.19
N GLU A 531 -25.11 -7.11 -6.49
CA GLU A 531 -26.03 -6.73 -7.58
C GLU A 531 -26.58 -5.30 -7.44
N THR A 532 -25.82 -4.39 -6.83
CA THR A 532 -26.20 -2.99 -6.58
C THR A 532 -25.51 -1.99 -7.49
N GLY A 533 -24.53 -2.42 -8.29
CA GLY A 533 -23.82 -1.55 -9.22
C GLY A 533 -22.76 -2.27 -10.05
N GLU A 534 -22.19 -1.55 -11.01
CA GLU A 534 -21.22 -2.04 -12.00
C GLU A 534 -19.76 -1.87 -11.54
N GLY A 535 -19.52 -1.98 -10.22
CA GLY A 535 -18.21 -1.78 -9.63
C GLY A 535 -17.30 -3.01 -9.67
N ILE A 536 -16.71 -3.35 -8.54
CA ILE A 536 -15.82 -4.50 -8.39
C ILE A 536 -16.63 -5.78 -8.15
N GLU A 537 -16.14 -6.90 -8.67
CA GLU A 537 -16.57 -8.25 -8.30
C GLU A 537 -15.37 -9.00 -7.71
N LEU A 538 -15.40 -9.31 -6.42
CA LEU A 538 -14.39 -10.18 -5.81
C LEU A 538 -14.82 -11.65 -5.89
N VAL A 539 -14.08 -12.47 -6.64
CA VAL A 539 -14.24 -13.92 -6.68
C VAL A 539 -13.29 -14.56 -5.68
N LYS A 540 -13.84 -15.20 -4.64
CA LYS A 540 -13.08 -15.79 -3.53
C LYS A 540 -12.91 -17.30 -3.75
N LEU A 541 -11.68 -17.76 -3.93
CA LEU A 541 -11.34 -19.19 -4.03
C LEU A 541 -10.53 -19.61 -2.79
N THR A 542 -11.23 -20.07 -1.75
CA THR A 542 -10.63 -20.55 -0.50
C THR A 542 -10.80 -22.05 -0.36
N ASP A 543 -9.71 -22.81 -0.16
CA ASP A 543 -9.83 -24.26 0.09
C ASP A 543 -10.19 -24.53 1.56
N GLU A 544 -11.48 -24.64 1.86
CA GLU A 544 -12.02 -24.83 3.22
C GLU A 544 -11.75 -26.23 3.84
N LYS A 545 -10.96 -27.09 3.18
CA LYS A 545 -10.86 -28.53 3.53
C LYS A 545 -10.23 -28.85 4.89
N ARG A 546 -9.68 -27.88 5.63
CA ARG A 546 -9.03 -28.13 6.94
C ARG A 546 -9.80 -27.67 8.18
N ILE A 547 -10.77 -26.77 8.08
CA ILE A 547 -11.57 -26.34 9.26
C ILE A 547 -12.40 -27.53 9.81
N ALA A 548 -12.79 -28.47 8.96
CA ALA A 548 -13.51 -29.67 9.37
C ALA A 548 -12.62 -30.76 10.01
N LYS A 549 -11.30 -30.78 9.75
CA LYS A 549 -10.39 -31.82 10.27
C LYS A 549 -9.83 -31.49 11.66
N SER A 550 -9.61 -30.22 12.01
CA SER A 550 -9.14 -29.87 13.36
C SER A 550 -10.23 -29.97 14.44
N LYS A 551 -11.51 -29.93 14.06
CA LYS A 551 -12.64 -30.15 14.99
C LYS A 551 -12.90 -31.62 15.33
N ARG A 552 -12.36 -32.59 14.58
CA ARG A 552 -12.61 -34.03 14.80
C ARG A 552 -11.52 -34.75 15.61
N THR A 553 -10.38 -34.11 15.90
CA THR A 553 -9.27 -34.72 16.64
C THR A 553 -9.22 -34.36 18.13
N ASN A 554 -10.17 -33.57 18.65
CA ASN A 554 -10.27 -33.21 20.07
C ASN A 554 -11.49 -33.86 20.75
N LEU A 555 -11.66 -35.17 20.58
CA LEU A 555 -12.49 -35.98 21.48
C LEU A 555 -11.56 -36.94 22.23
N PRO A 556 -11.42 -36.82 23.56
CA PRO A 556 -10.64 -37.76 24.34
C PRO A 556 -11.38 -39.09 24.43
N TYR A 557 -10.65 -40.20 24.23
CA TYR A 557 -11.03 -41.50 24.76
C TYR A 557 -10.67 -41.57 26.24
#